data_AF-A0A1C5W707-F1
#
_entry.id   AF-A0A1C5W707-F1
#
_cell.length_a   1.000
_cell.length_b   1.000
_cell.length_c   1.000
_cell.angle_alpha   90.00
_cell.angle_beta   90.00
_cell.angle_gamma   90.00
#
_symmetry.space_group_name_H-M   'P 1'
#
loop_
_entity.id
_entity.type
_entity.pdbx_description
1 polymer ?
#
loop_
_entity_poly.entity_id
_entity_poly.type
_entity_poly.pdbx_seq_one_letter_code
_entity_poly.pdbx_strand_id
1 'polypeptide(L)'
;MMGRTNCQQPVRTYPQPRNGASCPMPQTPPPGPGPARTETACSCSGFSKDQLLRLIATTGFACVDACLYLDTHPEDSEAIAYFREMNLKYQEALHEYSQKYGPLNLSHVHHPTDYWKWVDQPWPWQ
;
A
#
# COMPACT_ATOMS: atom_id res chain seq x y z
N MET A 1 -59.68 -15.08 -9.24
CA MET A 1 -59.36 -13.83 -8.52
C MET A 1 -57.96 -13.95 -7.94
N MET A 2 -57.17 -12.91 -8.13
CA MET A 2 -55.73 -12.87 -7.84
C MET A 2 -55.48 -12.97 -6.33
N GLY A 3 -54.52 -13.80 -5.93
CA GLY A 3 -53.91 -13.77 -4.61
C GLY A 3 -52.40 -13.68 -4.76
N ARG A 4 -51.89 -12.51 -5.15
CA ARG A 4 -50.45 -12.20 -5.10
C ARG A 4 -50.10 -11.92 -3.64
N THR A 5 -49.26 -12.75 -3.03
CA THR A 5 -48.52 -12.38 -1.82
C THR A 5 -47.08 -12.85 -1.92
N ASN A 6 -46.32 -12.04 -2.67
CA ASN A 6 -44.95 -11.60 -2.42
C ASN A 6 -44.26 -12.18 -1.17
N CYS A 7 -43.43 -13.21 -1.34
CA CYS A 7 -42.45 -13.63 -0.34
C CYS A 7 -41.18 -12.77 -0.50
N GLN A 8 -41.27 -11.56 0.02
CA GLN A 8 -40.13 -10.66 0.19
C GLN A 8 -39.12 -11.29 1.16
N GLN A 9 -37.84 -11.29 0.78
CA GLN A 9 -36.71 -11.84 1.53
C GLN A 9 -36.62 -11.25 2.95
N PRO A 10 -36.21 -12.03 3.98
CA PRO A 10 -35.94 -11.46 5.29
C PRO A 10 -34.64 -10.65 5.25
N VAL A 11 -34.80 -9.33 5.39
CA VAL A 11 -33.75 -8.35 5.67
C VAL A 11 -33.02 -8.78 6.95
N ARG A 12 -31.74 -9.17 6.84
CA ARG A 12 -30.83 -9.33 7.98
C ARG A 12 -30.59 -7.95 8.58
N THR A 13 -31.33 -7.61 9.63
CA THR A 13 -31.06 -6.45 10.48
C THR A 13 -29.78 -6.72 11.26
N TYR A 14 -28.70 -6.00 10.92
CA TYR A 14 -27.51 -5.94 11.77
C TYR A 14 -27.83 -5.06 13.00
N PRO A 15 -27.60 -5.54 14.24
CA PRO A 15 -27.80 -4.73 15.42
C PRO A 15 -26.69 -3.66 15.52
N GLN A 16 -27.09 -2.40 15.62
CA GLN A 16 -26.22 -1.28 15.98
C GLN A 16 -25.84 -1.37 17.46
N PRO A 17 -24.54 -1.30 17.84
CA PRO A 17 -24.18 -1.13 19.24
C PRO A 17 -24.38 0.32 19.69
N ARG A 18 -25.05 0.42 20.83
CA ARG A 18 -25.56 1.61 21.53
C ARG A 18 -24.41 2.46 22.09
N ASN A 19 -24.51 3.78 21.90
CA ASN A 19 -23.62 4.80 22.46
C ASN A 19 -23.47 4.71 24.00
N GLY A 20 -22.24 4.93 24.50
CA GLY A 20 -22.02 5.46 25.85
C GLY A 20 -20.86 4.86 26.66
N ALA A 21 -19.61 5.23 26.35
CA ALA A 21 -18.51 5.32 27.33
C ALA A 21 -17.36 6.15 26.73
N SER A 22 -17.21 7.39 27.18
CA SER A 22 -16.15 8.31 26.77
C SER A 22 -14.81 7.87 27.37
N CYS A 23 -13.91 7.33 26.54
CA CYS A 23 -12.51 7.17 26.91
C CYS A 23 -11.82 8.55 26.84
N PRO A 24 -11.13 9.03 27.88
CA PRO A 24 -10.39 10.29 27.79
C PRO A 24 -9.18 10.11 26.85
N MET A 25 -9.16 10.89 25.77
CA MET A 25 -8.03 10.99 24.86
C MET A 25 -6.81 11.58 25.61
N PRO A 26 -5.59 11.02 25.49
CA PRO A 26 -4.39 11.71 25.92
C PRO A 26 -4.14 12.89 24.96
N GLN A 27 -4.11 14.10 25.52
CA GLN A 27 -3.84 15.33 24.78
C GLN A 27 -2.36 15.36 24.36
N THR A 28 -2.11 15.33 23.05
CA THR A 28 -0.78 15.60 22.48
C THR A 28 -0.43 17.09 22.64
N PRO A 29 0.76 17.45 23.16
CA PRO A 29 1.19 18.83 23.21
C PRO A 29 1.47 19.39 21.80
N PRO A 30 1.31 20.71 21.58
CA PRO A 30 1.52 21.33 20.27
C PRO A 30 2.99 21.23 19.83
N PRO A 31 3.26 21.03 18.52
CA PRO A 31 4.63 21.01 18.02
C PRO A 31 5.21 22.43 18.04
N GLY A 32 6.30 22.61 18.78
CA GLY A 32 7.11 23.82 18.73
C GLY A 32 7.81 23.97 17.36
N PRO A 33 8.20 25.20 16.98
CA PRO A 33 8.91 25.45 15.72
C PRO A 33 10.34 24.92 15.82
N GLY A 34 10.57 23.73 15.27
CA GLY A 34 11.91 23.22 15.01
C GLY A 34 12.59 24.01 13.89
N PRO A 35 13.94 24.13 13.91
CA PRO A 35 14.67 24.91 12.92
C PRO A 35 14.53 24.29 11.53
N ALA A 36 14.25 25.16 10.55
CA ALA A 36 14.12 24.86 9.14
C ALA A 36 15.29 24.01 8.64
N ARG A 37 14.99 22.77 8.26
CA ARG A 37 15.94 21.92 7.54
C ARG A 37 15.98 22.44 6.11
N THR A 38 17.15 22.93 5.73
CA THR A 38 17.48 23.38 4.37
C THR A 38 17.11 22.32 3.35
N GLU A 39 16.11 22.65 2.57
CA GLU A 39 15.70 22.02 1.32
C GLU A 39 16.85 21.98 0.31
N THR A 40 17.58 20.87 0.29
CA THR A 40 18.47 20.55 -0.84
C THR A 40 17.62 19.86 -1.90
N ALA A 41 16.92 20.66 -2.69
CA ALA A 41 16.20 20.18 -3.87
C ALA A 41 17.18 20.02 -5.04
N CYS A 42 17.51 18.77 -5.38
CA CYS A 42 17.74 18.38 -6.77
C CYS A 42 16.65 17.35 -7.10
N SER A 43 15.47 17.84 -7.46
CA SER A 43 14.34 17.01 -7.86
C SER A 43 14.56 16.55 -9.30
N CYS A 44 15.03 15.31 -9.45
CA CYS A 44 14.96 14.57 -10.72
C CYS A 44 13.98 13.40 -10.57
N SER A 45 12.80 13.58 -9.96
CA SER A 45 11.82 12.50 -9.75
C SER A 45 10.95 12.25 -10.99
N GLY A 46 11.61 11.99 -12.13
CA GLY A 46 10.99 11.89 -13.45
C GLY A 46 10.83 10.47 -14.01
N PHE A 47 10.64 9.44 -13.19
CA PHE A 47 10.36 8.11 -13.73
C PHE A 47 8.96 8.04 -14.36
N SER A 48 8.90 7.53 -15.59
CA SER A 48 7.64 7.21 -16.28
C SER A 48 6.95 5.99 -15.65
N LYS A 49 5.66 5.82 -15.93
CA LYS A 49 4.86 4.69 -15.43
C LYS A 49 5.52 3.34 -15.72
N ASP A 50 5.96 3.12 -16.97
CA ASP A 50 6.58 1.86 -17.38
C ASP A 50 7.95 1.64 -16.73
N GLN A 51 8.72 2.71 -16.51
CA GLN A 51 9.99 2.62 -15.78
C GLN A 51 9.79 2.23 -14.33
N LEU A 52 8.80 2.80 -13.65
CA LEU A 52 8.46 2.41 -12.28
C LEU A 52 7.95 0.96 -12.23
N LEU A 53 7.07 0.56 -13.14
CA LEU A 53 6.60 -0.83 -13.20
C LEU A 53 7.75 -1.81 -13.44
N ARG A 54 8.67 -1.48 -14.34
CA ARG A 54 9.87 -2.30 -14.59
C ARG A 54 10.77 -2.38 -13.37
N LEU A 55 10.95 -1.26 -12.66
CA LEU A 55 11.76 -1.20 -11.45
C LEU A 55 11.13 -2.06 -10.34
N ILE A 56 9.82 -1.94 -10.12
CA ILE A 56 9.04 -2.74 -9.17
C ILE A 56 9.17 -4.23 -9.51
N ALA A 57 8.99 -4.61 -10.77
CA ALA A 57 9.09 -6.00 -11.20
C ALA A 57 10.51 -6.57 -10.98
N THR A 58 11.54 -5.81 -11.36
CA THR A 58 12.93 -6.27 -11.26
C THR A 58 13.38 -6.39 -9.81
N THR A 59 13.11 -5.38 -8.99
CA THR A 59 13.49 -5.38 -7.56
C THR A 59 12.68 -6.38 -6.75
N GLY A 60 11.40 -6.55 -7.06
CA GLY A 60 10.55 -7.59 -6.46
C GLY A 60 11.06 -9.00 -6.77
N PHE A 61 11.43 -9.27 -8.02
CA PHE A 61 12.05 -10.54 -8.40
C PHE A 61 13.36 -10.78 -7.64
N ALA A 62 14.24 -9.78 -7.59
CA ALA A 62 15.51 -9.87 -6.87
C ALA A 62 15.32 -10.17 -5.36
N CYS A 63 14.28 -9.60 -4.73
CA CYS A 63 13.94 -9.92 -3.34
C CYS A 63 13.56 -11.40 -3.18
N VAL A 64 12.71 -11.92 -4.07
CA VAL A 64 12.27 -13.34 -4.03
C VAL A 64 13.45 -14.28 -4.26
N ASP A 65 14.31 -13.98 -5.23
CA ASP A 65 15.50 -14.77 -5.54
C ASP A 65 16.49 -14.81 -4.36
N ALA A 66 16.75 -13.64 -3.74
CA ALA A 66 17.58 -13.56 -2.55
C ALA A 66 16.98 -14.32 -1.37
N CYS A 67 15.66 -14.24 -1.15
CA CYS A 67 14.98 -15.05 -0.12
C CYS A 67 15.18 -16.55 -0.35
N LEU A 68 14.98 -17.03 -1.58
CA LEU A 68 15.15 -18.44 -1.91
C LEU A 68 16.58 -18.93 -1.68
N TYR A 69 17.57 -18.10 -1.96
CA TYR A 69 18.97 -18.41 -1.63
C TYR A 69 19.20 -18.46 -0.12
N LEU A 70 18.68 -17.48 0.63
CA LEU A 70 18.82 -17.38 2.08
C LEU A 70 18.15 -18.53 2.85
N ASP A 71 17.13 -19.17 2.30
CA ASP A 71 16.52 -20.39 2.88
C ASP A 71 17.54 -21.53 3.05
N THR A 72 18.59 -21.54 2.21
CA THR A 72 19.68 -22.54 2.26
C THR A 72 20.96 -21.99 2.91
N HIS A 73 21.15 -20.67 2.94
CA HIS A 73 22.34 -20.00 3.48
C HIS A 73 21.95 -18.84 4.42
N PRO A 74 21.39 -19.13 5.62
CA PRO A 74 20.82 -18.09 6.49
C PRO A 74 21.85 -17.16 7.13
N GLU A 75 23.13 -17.54 7.16
CA GLU A 75 24.22 -16.75 7.75
C GLU A 75 25.02 -15.93 6.71
N ASP A 76 24.64 -15.99 5.43
CA ASP A 76 25.30 -15.23 4.37
C ASP A 76 24.96 -13.73 4.48
N SER A 77 25.87 -13.00 5.12
CA SER A 77 25.73 -11.56 5.34
C SER A 77 25.65 -10.73 4.06
N GLU A 78 26.26 -11.17 2.95
CA GLU A 78 26.22 -10.45 1.67
C GLU A 78 24.84 -10.59 1.03
N ALA A 79 24.28 -11.81 1.03
CA ALA A 79 22.93 -12.07 0.54
C ALA A 79 21.86 -11.33 1.38
N ILE A 80 22.05 -11.25 2.70
CA ILE A 80 21.17 -10.44 3.58
C ILE A 80 21.25 -8.96 3.23
N ALA A 81 22.45 -8.42 3.01
CA ALA A 81 22.61 -7.01 2.65
C ALA A 81 21.97 -6.70 1.29
N TYR A 82 22.17 -7.59 0.31
CA TYR A 82 21.55 -7.50 -1.01
C TYR A 82 20.02 -7.50 -0.93
N PHE A 83 19.43 -8.43 -0.16
CA PHE A 83 17.98 -8.46 0.05
C PHE A 83 17.46 -7.14 0.62
N ARG A 84 18.12 -6.59 1.64
CA ARG A 84 17.71 -5.31 2.26
C ARG A 84 17.76 -4.15 1.26
N GLU A 85 18.82 -4.08 0.47
CA GLU A 85 18.98 -3.04 -0.55
C GLU A 85 17.89 -3.12 -1.63
N MET A 86 17.63 -4.33 -2.15
CA MET A 86 16.59 -4.54 -3.16
C MET A 86 15.20 -4.30 -2.60
N ASN A 87 14.95 -4.69 -1.34
CA ASN A 87 13.68 -4.46 -0.67
C ASN A 87 13.41 -2.96 -0.49
N LEU A 88 14.43 -2.18 -0.09
CA LEU A 88 14.30 -0.72 0.01
C LEU A 88 13.91 -0.11 -1.35
N LYS A 89 14.64 -0.44 -2.41
CA LYS A 89 14.35 0.03 -3.78
C LYS A 89 12.95 -0.36 -4.25
N TYR A 90 12.50 -1.56 -3.91
CA TYR A 90 11.16 -2.05 -4.23
C TYR A 90 10.08 -1.22 -3.52
N GLN A 91 10.24 -0.94 -2.22
CA GLN A 91 9.29 -0.13 -1.46
C GLN A 91 9.26 1.33 -1.95
N GLU A 92 10.42 1.92 -2.24
CA GLU A 92 10.51 3.28 -2.79
C GLU A 92 9.81 3.39 -4.15
N ALA A 93 10.04 2.42 -5.05
CA ALA A 93 9.40 2.40 -6.36
C ALA A 93 7.87 2.22 -6.25
N LEU A 94 7.40 1.36 -5.35
CA LEU A 94 5.97 1.20 -5.05
C LEU A 94 5.36 2.47 -4.47
N HIS A 95 6.07 3.15 -3.58
CA HIS A 95 5.64 4.40 -3.00
C HIS A 95 5.47 5.47 -4.08
N GLU A 96 6.49 5.69 -4.92
CA GLU A 96 6.41 6.64 -6.03
C GLU A 96 5.30 6.31 -7.03
N TYR A 97 5.14 5.03 -7.37
CA TYR A 97 4.08 4.59 -8.26
C TYR A 97 2.70 4.86 -7.66
N SER A 98 2.50 4.48 -6.40
CA SER A 98 1.22 4.61 -5.70
C SER A 98 0.77 6.08 -5.57
N GLN A 99 1.71 6.99 -5.36
CA GLN A 99 1.42 8.43 -5.32
C GLN A 99 1.01 8.99 -6.69
N LYS A 100 1.63 8.52 -7.78
CA LYS A 100 1.42 9.08 -9.13
C LYS A 100 0.29 8.43 -9.91
N TYR A 101 0.14 7.11 -9.79
CA TYR A 101 -0.71 6.28 -10.65
C TYR A 101 -1.77 5.47 -9.88
N GLY A 102 -1.73 5.53 -8.54
CA GLY A 102 -2.59 4.75 -7.65
C GLY A 102 -1.95 3.44 -7.17
N PRO A 103 -2.48 2.85 -6.09
CA PRO A 103 -1.90 1.66 -5.46
C PRO A 103 -1.89 0.45 -6.38
N LEU A 104 -0.80 -0.33 -6.38
CA LEU A 104 -0.73 -1.65 -7.03
C LEU A 104 -1.18 -2.79 -6.11
N ASN A 105 -1.09 -2.61 -4.80
CA ASN A 105 -1.40 -3.63 -3.79
C ASN A 105 -1.92 -2.98 -2.50
N LEU A 106 -2.51 -3.79 -1.61
CA LEU A 106 -3.31 -3.29 -0.49
C LEU A 106 -2.48 -2.47 0.49
N SER A 107 -1.22 -2.86 0.64
CA SER A 107 -0.23 -2.22 1.50
C SER A 107 0.10 -0.78 1.10
N HIS A 108 -0.20 -0.36 -0.13
CA HIS A 108 0.16 0.98 -0.64
C HIS A 108 -1.06 1.87 -0.92
N VAL A 109 -2.22 1.56 -0.33
CA VAL A 109 -3.41 2.41 -0.39
C VAL A 109 -3.24 3.59 0.56
N HIS A 110 -3.09 4.80 0.02
CA HIS A 110 -2.93 6.03 0.82
C HIS A 110 -4.25 6.64 1.29
N HIS A 111 -5.33 6.45 0.52
CA HIS A 111 -6.65 6.96 0.85
C HIS A 111 -7.73 5.88 0.75
N PRO A 112 -8.76 5.88 1.62
CA PRO A 112 -9.86 4.90 1.58
C PRO A 112 -10.60 4.88 0.22
N THR A 113 -10.61 6.01 -0.50
CA THR A 113 -11.20 6.14 -1.83
C THR A 113 -10.42 5.41 -2.93
N ASP A 114 -9.14 5.10 -2.69
CA ASP A 114 -8.26 4.45 -3.68
C ASP A 114 -8.24 2.92 -3.56
N TYR A 115 -9.01 2.36 -2.62
CA TYR A 115 -9.03 0.93 -2.29
C TYR A 115 -9.32 0.02 -3.49
N TRP A 116 -10.18 0.46 -4.42
CA TRP A 116 -10.58 -0.34 -5.60
C TRP A 116 -9.91 0.10 -6.91
N LYS A 117 -9.13 1.19 -6.91
CA LYS A 117 -8.60 1.81 -8.14
C LYS A 117 -7.64 0.92 -8.92
N TRP A 118 -7.07 -0.10 -8.30
CA TRP A 118 -6.23 -1.07 -9.00
C TRP A 118 -7.00 -1.98 -9.98
N VAL A 119 -8.33 -2.08 -9.86
CA VAL A 119 -9.19 -2.96 -10.67
C VAL A 119 -9.53 -2.25 -11.97
N ASP A 120 -9.57 -0.92 -11.93
CA ASP A 120 -9.88 -0.06 -13.07
C ASP A 120 -8.69 0.13 -14.04
N GLN A 121 -7.51 -0.39 -13.70
CA GLN A 121 -6.36 -0.38 -14.60
C GLN A 121 -6.61 -1.38 -15.75
N PRO A 122 -6.31 -1.01 -17.02
CA PRO A 122 -6.46 -1.93 -18.14
C PRO A 122 -5.59 -3.16 -17.90
N TRP A 123 -6.19 -4.33 -18.02
CA TRP A 123 -5.48 -5.59 -17.85
C TRP A 123 -4.48 -5.78 -19.00
N PRO A 124 -3.26 -6.25 -18.73
CA PRO A 124 -2.19 -6.30 -19.73
C PRO A 124 -2.42 -7.30 -20.89
N TRP A 125 -3.50 -8.09 -20.87
CA TRP A 125 -3.84 -9.07 -21.91
C TRP A 125 -5.08 -8.69 -22.75
N GLN A 126 -5.62 -7.49 -22.59
CA GLN A 126 -6.73 -7.02 -23.41
C GLN A 126 -6.34 -6.73 -24.86
#